data_AF-A0A661L0Y7-F1
#
_entry.id   AF-A0A661L0Y7-F1
#
_cell.length_a   1.000
_cell.length_b   1.000
_cell.length_c   1.000
_cell.angle_alpha   90.00
_cell.angle_beta   90.00
_cell.angle_gamma   90.00
#
_symmetry.space_group_name_H-M   'P 1'
#
loop_
_entity.id
_entity.type
_entity.pdbx_description
1 polymer ?
#
loop_
_entity_poly.entity_id
_entity_poly.type
_entity_poly.pdbx_seq_one_letter_code
_entity_poly.pdbx_strand_id
1 'polypeptide(L)'
;MAERTDDHKLKEKAEELSSLLIYETFYKSIEAIRQVSDYVFEAYAKLYGKIHQERTNIYDEAIQAIKGMPEWAIIAQDPAVSAQEQEAIIRPLLARACHDLDLHKSAIACTTCKASIAQMETDIAAKDAIVEQAIKRLQQIAAPGEQVERVRVSKFLAGKLETPEDVETALNELKAYLLKLIASGTKIVLE
;
A
#
# COMPACT_ATOMS: atom_id res chain seq x y z
N MET A 1 7.24 -14.36 24.95
CA MET A 1 8.54 -14.52 25.67
C MET A 1 9.67 -14.86 24.72
N ALA A 2 9.50 -15.82 23.79
CA ALA A 2 10.50 -16.18 22.77
C ALA A 2 10.95 -15.01 21.87
N GLU A 3 10.02 -14.21 21.33
CA GLU A 3 10.33 -13.01 20.49
C GLU A 3 11.24 -12.00 21.21
N ARG A 4 11.00 -11.74 22.51
CA ARG A 4 11.83 -10.81 23.31
C ARG A 4 13.23 -11.35 23.62
N THR A 5 13.40 -12.68 23.64
CA THR A 5 14.70 -13.34 23.84
C THR A 5 15.54 -13.32 22.55
N ASP A 6 14.88 -13.48 21.39
CA ASP A 6 15.52 -13.43 20.08
C ASP A 6 16.04 -12.01 19.76
N ASP A 7 15.29 -10.97 20.12
CA ASP A 7 15.70 -9.56 19.95
C ASP A 7 16.96 -9.21 20.77
N HIS A 8 17.05 -9.69 22.01
CA HIS A 8 18.22 -9.44 22.87
C HIS A 8 19.47 -10.08 22.28
N LYS A 9 19.37 -11.34 21.84
CA LYS A 9 20.47 -12.09 21.23
C LYS A 9 20.89 -11.47 19.88
N LEU A 10 19.94 -10.96 19.10
CA LEU A 10 20.24 -10.23 17.86
C LEU A 10 21.02 -8.95 18.15
N LYS A 11 20.62 -8.20 19.18
CA LYS A 11 21.32 -6.99 19.61
C LYS A 11 22.76 -7.31 20.05
N GLU A 12 22.95 -8.33 20.88
CA GLU A 12 24.29 -8.80 21.28
C GLU A 12 25.15 -9.16 20.08
N LYS A 13 24.59 -9.88 19.09
CA LYS A 13 25.31 -10.26 17.87
C LYS A 13 25.65 -9.05 16.99
N ALA A 14 24.77 -8.06 16.90
CA ALA A 14 25.08 -6.81 16.19
C ALA A 14 26.20 -6.00 16.87
N GLU A 15 26.21 -5.95 18.20
CA GLU A 15 27.27 -5.30 18.99
C GLU A 15 28.61 -6.05 18.88
N GLU A 16 28.58 -7.39 18.91
CA GLU A 16 29.73 -8.26 18.67
C GLU A 16 30.33 -8.02 17.28
N LEU A 17 29.49 -8.01 16.23
CA LEU A 17 29.94 -7.74 14.85
C LEU A 17 30.58 -6.37 14.73
N SER A 18 29.94 -5.34 15.28
CA SER A 18 30.46 -3.97 15.28
C SER A 18 31.83 -3.89 15.97
N SER A 19 31.97 -4.57 17.11
CA SER A 19 33.24 -4.65 17.84
C SER A 19 34.31 -5.34 17.01
N LEU A 20 34.02 -6.51 16.43
CA LEU A 20 34.97 -7.29 15.61
C LEU A 20 35.48 -6.52 14.39
N LEU A 21 34.64 -5.67 13.77
CA LEU A 21 34.98 -4.88 12.60
C LEU A 21 35.83 -3.64 12.90
N ILE A 22 35.78 -3.11 14.13
CA ILE A 22 36.50 -1.88 14.51
C ILE A 22 37.95 -2.15 14.94
N TYR A 23 38.27 -3.37 15.40
CA TYR A 23 39.64 -3.69 15.82
C TYR A 23 40.61 -3.75 14.63
N GLU A 24 41.81 -3.19 14.82
CA GLU A 24 42.91 -3.24 13.83
C GLU A 24 43.32 -4.67 13.43
N THR A 25 42.92 -5.67 14.23
CA THR A 25 43.20 -7.09 14.01
C THR A 25 41.99 -7.89 13.53
N PHE A 26 40.95 -7.26 12.97
CA PHE A 26 39.74 -7.93 12.47
C PHE A 26 40.03 -9.10 11.52
N TYR A 27 41.11 -9.02 10.73
CA TYR A 27 41.57 -10.08 9.83
C TYR A 27 41.94 -11.39 10.55
N LYS A 28 42.17 -11.37 11.87
CA LYS A 28 42.37 -12.57 12.69
C LYS A 28 41.05 -13.25 13.07
N SER A 29 39.92 -12.56 12.90
CA SER A 29 38.59 -12.98 13.33
C SER A 29 37.62 -13.15 12.17
N ILE A 30 38.10 -13.36 10.93
CA ILE A 30 37.27 -13.44 9.72
C ILE A 30 36.15 -14.49 9.84
N GLU A 31 36.45 -15.66 10.41
CA GLU A 31 35.45 -16.71 10.58
C GLU A 31 34.37 -16.32 11.61
N ALA A 32 34.76 -15.67 12.71
CA ALA A 32 33.80 -15.14 13.68
C ALA A 32 32.95 -14.02 13.06
N ILE A 33 33.56 -13.09 12.31
CA ILE A 33 32.85 -12.05 11.56
C ILE A 33 31.83 -12.68 10.62
N ARG A 34 32.21 -13.71 9.87
CA ARG A 34 31.32 -14.43 8.95
C ARG A 34 30.11 -15.03 9.70
N GLN A 35 30.36 -15.76 10.79
CA GLN A 35 29.29 -16.40 11.57
C GLN A 35 28.31 -15.39 12.17
N VAL A 36 28.82 -14.30 12.74
CA VAL A 36 27.98 -13.25 13.33
C VAL A 36 27.23 -12.48 12.24
N SER A 37 27.87 -12.22 11.09
CA SER A 37 27.21 -11.58 9.94
C SER A 37 26.08 -12.45 9.37
N ASP A 38 26.31 -13.76 9.22
CA ASP A 38 25.30 -14.72 8.78
C ASP A 38 24.09 -14.70 9.74
N TYR A 39 24.33 -14.69 11.06
CA TYR A 39 23.26 -14.60 12.06
C TYR A 39 22.42 -13.32 11.94
N VAL A 40 23.08 -12.16 11.83
CA VAL A 40 22.40 -10.86 11.67
C VAL A 40 21.63 -10.83 10.34
N PHE A 41 22.23 -11.33 9.27
CA PHE A 41 21.59 -11.38 7.96
C PHE A 41 20.37 -12.30 7.94
N GLU A 42 20.41 -13.47 8.59
CA GLU A 42 19.26 -14.38 8.68
C GLU A 42 18.08 -13.73 9.41
N ALA A 43 18.34 -13.02 10.51
CA ALA A 43 17.32 -12.28 11.23
C ALA A 43 16.72 -11.16 10.36
N TYR A 44 17.56 -10.41 9.66
CA TYR A 44 17.14 -9.39 8.69
C TYR A 44 16.30 -9.99 7.55
N ALA A 45 16.76 -11.08 6.93
CA ALA A 45 16.09 -11.74 5.82
C ALA A 45 14.71 -12.28 6.23
N LYS A 46 14.57 -12.79 7.46
CA LYS A 46 13.29 -13.22 8.03
C LYS A 46 12.32 -12.05 8.19
N LEU A 47 12.77 -10.92 8.75
CA LEU A 47 11.95 -9.72 8.88
C LEU A 47 11.56 -9.16 7.51
N TYR A 48 12.53 -9.02 6.61
CA TYR A 48 12.33 -8.55 5.24
C TYR A 48 11.31 -9.41 4.51
N GLY A 49 11.48 -10.74 4.54
CA GLY A 49 10.58 -11.69 3.89
C GLY A 49 9.15 -11.63 4.42
N LYS A 50 8.97 -11.44 5.74
CA LYS A 50 7.65 -11.26 6.34
C LYS A 50 6.94 -10.03 5.77
N ILE A 51 7.58 -8.87 5.79
CA ILE A 51 6.99 -7.61 5.32
C ILE A 51 6.79 -7.63 3.80
N HIS A 52 7.72 -8.22 3.06
CA HIS A 52 7.61 -8.41 1.62
C HIS A 52 6.40 -9.27 1.25
N GLN A 53 6.18 -10.38 1.95
CA GLN A 53 5.02 -11.25 1.73
C GLN A 53 3.72 -10.54 2.11
N GLU A 54 3.70 -9.82 3.24
CA GLU A 54 2.54 -9.05 3.70
C GLU A 54 2.14 -7.99 2.65
N ARG A 55 3.10 -7.20 2.18
CA ARG A 55 2.88 -6.22 1.09
C ARG A 55 2.31 -6.91 -0.15
N THR A 56 2.90 -8.02 -0.57
CA THR A 56 2.44 -8.76 -1.76
C THR A 56 0.99 -9.22 -1.62
N ASN A 57 0.66 -9.87 -0.50
CA ASN A 57 -0.71 -10.33 -0.23
C ASN A 57 -1.72 -9.17 -0.22
N ILE A 58 -1.37 -8.06 0.43
CA ILE A 58 -2.23 -6.87 0.54
C ILE A 58 -2.56 -6.31 -0.85
N TYR A 59 -1.57 -6.23 -1.74
CA TYR A 59 -1.76 -5.71 -3.09
C TYR A 59 -2.46 -6.73 -4.00
N ASP A 60 -2.22 -8.03 -3.83
CA ASP A 60 -2.95 -9.08 -4.54
C ASP A 60 -4.44 -9.08 -4.21
N GLU A 61 -4.78 -9.04 -2.92
CA GLU A 61 -6.17 -8.94 -2.47
C GLU A 61 -6.86 -7.71 -3.07
N ALA A 62 -6.17 -6.57 -3.09
CA ALA A 62 -6.68 -5.35 -3.68
C ALA A 62 -6.89 -5.46 -5.21
N ILE A 63 -5.96 -6.10 -5.92
CA ILE A 63 -6.09 -6.36 -7.37
C ILE A 63 -7.31 -7.26 -7.62
N GLN A 64 -7.48 -8.34 -6.85
CA GLN A 64 -8.62 -9.24 -7.00
C GLN A 64 -9.94 -8.54 -6.69
N ALA A 65 -9.98 -7.69 -5.65
CA ALA A 65 -11.16 -6.89 -5.32
C ALA A 65 -11.57 -5.97 -6.47
N ILE A 66 -10.62 -5.26 -7.09
CA ILE A 66 -10.88 -4.39 -8.26
C ILE A 66 -11.37 -5.23 -9.45
N LYS A 67 -10.71 -6.36 -9.75
CA LYS A 67 -11.11 -7.26 -10.84
C LYS A 67 -12.48 -7.90 -10.63
N GLY A 68 -12.93 -8.02 -9.38
CA GLY A 68 -14.25 -8.52 -9.01
C GLY A 68 -15.37 -7.49 -9.14
N MET A 69 -15.08 -6.22 -9.44
CA MET A 69 -16.10 -5.18 -9.57
C MET A 69 -16.89 -5.32 -10.90
N PRO A 70 -18.20 -5.01 -10.91
CA PRO A 70 -18.99 -5.00 -12.15
C PRO A 70 -18.39 -4.11 -13.24
N GLU A 71 -17.82 -2.97 -12.86
CA GLU A 71 -17.15 -2.04 -13.78
C GLU A 71 -15.95 -2.68 -14.49
N TRP A 72 -15.25 -3.60 -13.83
CA TRP A 72 -14.16 -4.37 -14.46
C TRP A 72 -14.69 -5.30 -15.55
N ALA A 73 -15.81 -5.98 -15.28
CA ALA A 73 -16.45 -6.84 -16.27
C ALA A 73 -16.92 -6.06 -17.51
N ILE A 74 -17.39 -4.82 -17.33
CA ILE A 74 -17.78 -3.92 -18.43
C ILE A 74 -16.58 -3.63 -19.32
N ILE A 75 -15.48 -3.11 -18.75
CA ILE A 75 -14.30 -2.75 -19.56
C ILE A 75 -13.58 -3.96 -20.17
N ALA A 76 -13.66 -5.13 -19.52
CA ALA A 76 -13.05 -6.36 -20.03
C ALA A 76 -13.76 -6.89 -21.28
N GLN A 77 -15.06 -6.56 -21.43
CA GLN A 77 -15.89 -6.96 -22.56
C GLN A 77 -16.01 -5.86 -23.62
N ASP A 78 -15.58 -4.63 -23.32
CA ASP A 78 -15.63 -3.51 -24.24
C ASP A 78 -14.51 -3.62 -25.30
N PRO A 79 -14.84 -3.82 -26.59
CA PRO A 79 -13.85 -3.92 -27.66
C PRO A 79 -13.06 -2.62 -27.90
N ALA A 80 -13.52 -1.48 -27.37
CA ALA A 80 -12.80 -0.21 -27.43
C ALA A 80 -11.67 -0.11 -26.39
N VAL A 81 -11.64 -0.98 -25.37
CA VAL A 81 -10.65 -0.95 -24.28
C VAL A 81 -9.64 -2.09 -24.47
N SER A 82 -8.40 -1.72 -24.74
CA SER A 82 -7.31 -2.68 -24.91
C SER A 82 -6.88 -3.33 -23.59
N ALA A 83 -6.25 -4.50 -23.66
CA ALA A 83 -5.67 -5.17 -22.49
C ALA A 83 -4.63 -4.28 -21.76
N GLN A 84 -3.89 -3.44 -22.51
CA GLN A 84 -2.94 -2.49 -21.93
C GLN A 84 -3.63 -1.40 -21.12
N GLU A 85 -4.79 -0.91 -21.56
CA GLU A 85 -5.58 0.06 -20.82
C GLU A 85 -6.19 -0.54 -19.55
N GLN A 86 -6.65 -1.79 -19.62
CA GLN A 86 -7.10 -2.54 -18.44
C GLN A 86 -5.96 -2.71 -17.44
N GLU A 87 -4.78 -3.16 -17.89
CA GLU A 87 -3.61 -3.32 -17.03
C GLU A 87 -3.16 -1.98 -16.41
N ALA A 88 -3.24 -0.87 -17.16
CA ALA A 88 -2.87 0.45 -16.67
C ALA A 88 -3.67 0.91 -15.44
N ILE A 89 -4.91 0.44 -15.28
CA ILE A 89 -5.76 0.74 -14.12
C ILE A 89 -5.15 0.15 -12.84
N ILE A 90 -4.68 -1.10 -12.90
CA ILE A 90 -4.17 -1.84 -11.75
C ILE A 90 -2.64 -1.85 -11.66
N ARG A 91 -1.94 -1.28 -12.65
CA ARG A 91 -0.47 -1.20 -12.71
C ARG A 91 0.16 -0.64 -11.43
N PRO A 92 -0.39 0.40 -10.76
CA PRO A 92 0.16 0.87 -9.49
C PRO A 92 0.15 -0.21 -8.39
N LEU A 93 -0.83 -1.11 -8.41
CA LEU A 93 -0.93 -2.23 -7.48
C LEU A 93 0.01 -3.37 -7.88
N LEU A 94 0.02 -3.73 -9.17
CA LEU A 94 0.91 -4.77 -9.72
C LEU A 94 2.39 -4.47 -9.45
N ALA A 95 2.79 -3.19 -9.53
CA ALA A 95 4.17 -2.79 -9.24
C ALA A 95 4.61 -3.05 -7.79
N ARG A 96 3.67 -3.35 -6.88
CA ARG A 96 3.90 -3.59 -5.44
C ARG A 96 3.65 -5.04 -5.03
N ALA A 97 2.95 -5.82 -5.85
CA ALA A 97 2.73 -7.25 -5.68
C ALA A 97 3.92 -8.07 -6.22
N CYS A 98 5.00 -8.14 -5.45
CA CYS A 98 6.21 -8.86 -5.85
C CYS A 98 6.14 -10.32 -5.39
N HIS A 99 5.82 -11.25 -6.28
CA HIS A 99 5.65 -12.67 -5.92
C HIS A 99 6.98 -13.40 -5.66
N ASP A 100 8.04 -13.00 -6.36
CA ASP A 100 9.34 -13.65 -6.27
C ASP A 100 10.27 -12.85 -5.34
N LEU A 101 10.31 -13.26 -4.07
CA LEU A 101 11.32 -12.77 -3.13
C LEU A 101 12.70 -13.25 -3.57
N ASP A 102 13.49 -12.35 -4.13
CA ASP A 102 14.88 -12.61 -4.49
C ASP A 102 15.84 -11.76 -3.65
N LEU A 103 16.15 -12.27 -2.44
CA LEU A 103 17.08 -11.63 -1.51
C LEU A 103 18.34 -12.51 -1.36
N HIS A 104 19.37 -12.19 -2.14
CA HIS A 104 20.66 -12.87 -2.05
C HIS A 104 21.40 -12.56 -0.74
N LYS A 105 22.31 -13.45 -0.35
CA LYS A 105 23.30 -13.16 0.70
C LYS A 105 24.03 -11.86 0.33
N SER A 106 24.13 -10.95 1.29
CA SER A 106 24.63 -9.56 1.18
C SER A 106 23.73 -8.52 0.50
N ALA A 107 22.53 -8.88 0.03
CA ALA A 107 21.56 -7.90 -0.47
C ALA A 107 20.76 -7.26 0.68
N ILE A 108 20.42 -5.98 0.53
CA ILE A 108 19.58 -5.22 1.50
C ILE A 108 18.18 -4.93 0.96
N ALA A 109 17.83 -5.53 -0.17
CA ALA A 109 16.51 -5.46 -0.79
C ALA A 109 16.38 -6.58 -1.83
N CYS A 110 15.14 -6.96 -2.13
CA CYS A 110 14.79 -7.85 -3.22
C CYS A 110 15.30 -7.27 -4.56
N THR A 111 15.93 -8.09 -5.40
CA THR A 111 16.46 -7.66 -6.71
C THR A 111 15.34 -7.24 -7.67
N THR A 112 14.16 -7.85 -7.53
CA THR A 112 12.97 -7.63 -8.35
C THR A 112 12.30 -6.31 -8.02
N CYS A 113 11.84 -6.13 -6.77
CA CYS A 113 11.07 -4.94 -6.39
C CYS A 113 11.92 -3.79 -5.84
N LYS A 114 13.14 -4.08 -5.37
CA LYS A 114 14.12 -3.12 -4.84
C LYS A 114 13.62 -2.27 -3.66
N ALA A 115 12.50 -2.64 -3.06
CA ALA A 115 11.89 -1.89 -1.97
C ALA A 115 12.60 -2.20 -0.64
N SER A 116 12.96 -1.16 0.11
CA SER A 116 13.42 -1.29 1.49
C SER A 116 12.25 -1.60 2.43
N ILE A 117 12.52 -2.04 3.66
CA ILE A 117 11.49 -2.26 4.68
C ILE A 117 10.62 -1.01 4.88
N ALA A 118 11.23 0.17 5.05
CA ALA A 118 10.49 1.41 5.26
C ALA A 118 9.60 1.80 4.06
N GLN A 119 10.08 1.52 2.83
CA GLN A 119 9.28 1.72 1.62
C GLN A 119 8.09 0.74 1.57
N MET A 120 8.30 -0.52 1.94
CA MET A 120 7.22 -1.51 1.97
C MET A 120 6.17 -1.17 3.02
N GLU A 121 6.56 -0.70 4.20
CA GLU A 121 5.64 -0.22 5.24
C GLU A 121 4.85 0.99 4.76
N THR A 122 5.50 1.93 4.09
CA THR A 122 4.84 3.10 3.47
C THR A 122 3.84 2.66 2.41
N ASP A 123 4.21 1.68 1.57
CA ASP A 123 3.31 1.14 0.55
C ASP A 123 2.10 0.44 1.17
N ILE A 124 2.29 -0.33 2.24
CA ILE A 124 1.19 -0.97 2.98
C ILE A 124 0.24 0.11 3.52
N ALA A 125 0.77 1.15 4.15
CA ALA A 125 -0.03 2.27 4.66
C ALA A 125 -0.76 3.06 3.57
N ALA A 126 -0.21 3.11 2.34
CA ALA A 126 -0.78 3.83 1.21
C ALA A 126 -1.80 3.01 0.39
N LYS A 127 -2.05 1.74 0.73
CA LYS A 127 -2.92 0.81 -0.02
C LYS A 127 -4.25 1.44 -0.40
N ASP A 128 -4.98 1.98 0.57
CA ASP A 128 -6.36 2.44 0.37
C ASP A 128 -6.43 3.62 -0.62
N ALA A 129 -5.49 4.56 -0.52
CA ALA A 129 -5.39 5.69 -1.45
C ALA A 129 -5.09 5.23 -2.89
N ILE A 130 -4.27 4.19 -3.06
CA ILE A 130 -3.95 3.62 -4.37
C ILE A 130 -5.16 2.86 -4.94
N VAL A 131 -5.87 2.10 -4.11
CA VAL A 131 -7.09 1.40 -4.49
C VAL A 131 -8.18 2.39 -4.93
N GLU A 132 -8.41 3.46 -4.16
CA GLU A 132 -9.39 4.50 -4.50
C GLU A 132 -9.09 5.13 -5.87
N GLN A 133 -7.82 5.42 -6.16
CA GLN A 133 -7.40 5.96 -7.46
C GLN A 133 -7.64 4.98 -8.61
N ALA A 134 -7.35 3.70 -8.42
CA ALA A 134 -7.59 2.66 -9.42
C ALA A 134 -9.10 2.48 -9.68
N ILE A 135 -9.93 2.43 -8.63
CA ILE A 135 -11.40 2.35 -8.74
C ILE A 135 -11.94 3.57 -9.48
N LYS A 136 -11.48 4.77 -9.14
CA LYS A 136 -11.89 6.00 -9.82
C LYS A 136 -11.57 5.92 -11.31
N ARG A 137 -10.38 5.45 -11.68
CA ARG A 137 -9.98 5.30 -13.07
C ARG A 137 -10.83 4.24 -13.79
N LEU A 138 -11.10 3.12 -13.12
CA LEU A 138 -11.98 2.06 -13.62
C LEU A 138 -13.37 2.59 -13.94
N GLN A 139 -14.00 3.31 -13.01
CA GLN A 139 -15.35 3.87 -13.18
C GLN A 139 -15.41 4.88 -14.33
N GLN A 140 -14.38 5.72 -14.49
CA GLN A 140 -14.30 6.67 -15.60
C GLN A 140 -14.24 6.01 -16.98
N ILE A 141 -13.60 4.84 -17.08
CA ILE A 141 -13.50 4.10 -18.33
C ILE A 141 -14.76 3.26 -18.58
N ALA A 142 -15.34 2.67 -17.54
CA ALA A 142 -16.53 1.82 -17.65
C ALA A 142 -17.80 2.61 -18.03
N ALA A 143 -17.87 3.89 -17.68
CA ALA A 143 -19.00 4.76 -18.00
C ALA A 143 -18.50 6.12 -18.54
N PRO A 144 -17.92 6.14 -19.75
CA PRO A 144 -17.34 7.34 -20.32
C PRO A 144 -18.45 8.36 -20.61
N GLY A 145 -18.33 9.56 -20.02
CA GLY A 145 -19.32 10.63 -20.16
C GLY A 145 -20.33 10.74 -19.01
N GLU A 146 -20.39 9.77 -18.10
CA GLU A 146 -21.10 9.97 -16.83
C GLU A 146 -20.27 10.91 -15.94
N GLN A 147 -20.77 12.12 -15.69
CA GLN A 147 -20.18 12.97 -14.66
C GLN A 147 -20.49 12.34 -13.30
N VAL A 148 -19.47 11.82 -12.64
CA VAL A 148 -19.57 11.34 -11.26
C VAL A 148 -18.85 12.33 -10.35
N GLU A 149 -19.60 13.03 -9.50
CA GLU A 149 -19.05 13.92 -8.49
C GLU A 149 -19.00 13.18 -7.15
N ARG A 150 -17.81 13.12 -6.55
CA ARG A 150 -17.61 12.52 -5.24
C ARG A 150 -17.63 13.58 -4.15
N VAL A 151 -18.61 13.50 -3.27
CA VAL A 151 -18.93 14.55 -2.29
C VAL A 151 -18.52 14.07 -0.90
N ARG A 152 -17.47 14.70 -0.34
CA ARG A 152 -17.07 14.48 1.04
C ARG A 152 -18.08 15.11 2.00
N VAL A 153 -18.88 14.29 2.67
CA VAL A 153 -19.93 14.73 3.61
C VAL A 153 -19.32 15.50 4.78
N SER A 154 -18.13 15.10 5.21
CA SER A 154 -17.35 15.77 6.26
C SER A 154 -17.06 17.26 5.97
N LYS A 155 -17.06 17.71 4.71
CA LYS A 155 -16.92 19.14 4.38
C LYS A 155 -18.15 19.95 4.77
N PHE A 156 -19.34 19.36 4.70
CA PHE A 156 -20.61 20.00 5.05
C PHE A 156 -20.90 19.90 6.54
N LEU A 157 -20.37 18.87 7.19
CA LEU A 157 -20.46 18.65 8.64
C LEU A 157 -19.18 19.11 9.37
N ALA A 158 -18.42 20.04 8.78
CA ALA A 158 -17.17 20.51 9.35
C ALA A 158 -17.44 21.54 10.47
N GLY A 159 -17.01 21.25 11.70
CA GLY A 159 -17.11 22.16 12.85
C GLY A 159 -17.83 21.55 14.05
N LYS A 160 -18.07 22.36 15.09
CA LYS A 160 -18.93 21.98 16.21
C LYS A 160 -20.36 22.35 15.88
N LEU A 161 -21.25 21.37 15.86
CA LEU A 161 -22.70 21.57 15.78
C LEU A 161 -23.20 21.60 17.24
N GLU A 162 -23.44 22.79 17.77
CA GLU A 162 -23.76 22.98 19.19
C GLU A 162 -25.27 23.10 19.42
N THR A 163 -26.03 23.40 18.36
CA THR A 163 -27.49 23.58 18.39
C THR A 163 -28.20 22.73 17.34
N PRO A 164 -29.50 22.40 17.52
CA PRO A 164 -30.31 21.79 16.47
C PRO A 164 -30.31 22.58 15.16
N GLU A 165 -30.29 23.92 15.24
CA GLU A 165 -30.25 24.82 14.11
C GLU A 165 -28.96 24.68 13.28
N ASP A 166 -27.83 24.42 13.93
CA ASP A 166 -26.54 24.17 13.23
C ASP A 166 -26.62 22.91 12.38
N VAL A 167 -27.23 21.84 12.92
CA VAL A 167 -27.40 20.57 12.23
C VAL A 167 -28.30 20.75 11.00
N GLU A 168 -29.42 21.44 11.18
CA GLU A 168 -30.38 21.66 10.11
C GLU A 168 -29.81 22.53 8.99
N THR A 169 -29.00 23.54 9.34
CA THR A 169 -28.28 24.37 8.37
C THR A 169 -27.30 23.54 7.54
N ALA A 170 -26.45 22.74 8.19
CA ALA A 170 -25.47 21.90 7.52
C ALA A 170 -26.11 20.86 6.58
N LEU A 171 -27.21 20.24 7.02
CA LEU A 171 -27.97 19.30 6.19
C LEU A 171 -28.65 19.98 4.99
N ASN A 172 -29.16 21.19 5.17
CA ASN A 172 -29.78 21.96 4.09
C ASN A 172 -28.76 22.38 3.03
N GLU A 173 -27.55 22.78 3.43
CA GLU A 173 -26.45 23.08 2.50
C GLU A 173 -26.01 21.86 1.71
N LEU A 174 -25.81 20.71 2.39
CA LEU A 174 -25.51 19.45 1.73
C LEU A 174 -26.63 19.10 0.73
N LYS A 175 -27.89 19.12 1.16
CA LYS A 175 -29.05 18.83 0.31
C LYS A 175 -29.09 19.74 -0.92
N ALA A 176 -28.92 21.05 -0.75
CA ALA A 176 -28.94 22.01 -1.85
C ALA A 176 -27.82 21.72 -2.86
N TYR A 177 -26.62 21.37 -2.37
CA TYR A 177 -25.50 21.01 -3.22
C TYR A 177 -25.75 19.69 -3.99
N LEU A 178 -26.24 18.65 -3.32
CA LEU A 178 -26.57 17.37 -3.96
C LEU A 178 -27.67 17.52 -5.02
N LEU A 179 -28.73 18.30 -4.73
CA LEU A 179 -29.80 18.55 -5.69
C LEU A 179 -29.28 19.29 -6.94
N LYS A 180 -28.33 20.20 -6.79
CA LYS A 180 -27.70 20.90 -7.92
C LYS A 180 -26.94 19.94 -8.83
N LEU A 181 -26.21 18.98 -8.27
CA LEU A 181 -25.48 17.96 -9.02
C LEU A 181 -26.43 17.00 -9.76
N ILE A 182 -27.52 16.56 -9.11
CA ILE A 182 -28.53 15.73 -9.77
C ILE A 182 -29.18 16.50 -10.93
N ALA A 183 -29.47 17.79 -10.75
CA ALA A 183 -30.07 18.63 -11.78
C ALA A 183 -29.17 18.81 -13.01
N SER A 184 -27.84 18.70 -12.86
CA SER A 184 -26.88 18.70 -13.97
C SER A 184 -26.67 17.33 -14.61
N GLY A 185 -27.41 16.30 -14.18
CA GLY A 185 -27.26 14.92 -14.66
C GLY A 185 -26.04 14.20 -14.10
N THR A 186 -25.44 14.73 -13.03
CA THR A 186 -24.25 14.18 -12.38
C THR A 186 -24.66 13.09 -11.38
N LYS A 187 -24.05 11.91 -11.47
CA LYS A 187 -24.19 10.86 -10.44
C LYS A 187 -23.34 11.23 -9.23
N ILE A 188 -23.86 10.94 -8.03
CA ILE A 188 -23.23 11.32 -6.77
C ILE A 188 -22.77 10.08 -6.03
N VAL A 189 -21.54 10.13 -5.52
CA VAL A 189 -21.04 9.19 -4.51
C VAL A 189 -20.72 9.99 -3.25
N LEU A 190 -21.26 9.58 -2.10
CA LEU A 190 -21.00 10.22 -0.81
C LEU A 190 -19.85 9.51 -0.09
N GLU A 191 -18.91 10.28 0.47
CA GLU A 191 -17.71 9.80 1.16
C GLU A 191 -17.48 10.51 2.50
#